data_AF-A0AAV0VS19-F1
#
_entry.id   AF-A0AAV0VS19-F1
#
_cell.length_a   1.000
_cell.length_b   1.000
_cell.length_c   1.000
_cell.angle_alpha   90.00
_cell.angle_beta   90.00
_cell.angle_gamma   90.00
#
_symmetry.space_group_name_H-M   'P 1'
#
loop_
_entity.id
_entity.type
_entity.pdbx_description
1 polymer ?
#
loop_
_entity_poly.entity_id
_entity_poly.type
_entity_poly.pdbx_seq_one_letter_code
_entity_poly.pdbx_strand_id
1 'polypeptide(L)'
;MDDIFTLSRTVCKGVMDSFKGVTVLFVQNKRSKKVGRPVNLPKDQKMLQRIIQCCTLNGGIFCLSIVIFEYVILPSLGYIMSFTFGNFNENIWLWTRSLLSWTFGAVWVLPIFLLSKIINSLWFQDIADIAYKQKKGDPQQLTRISKVIADFSFSIVVQFLFLIQSYLVSMVPSTILSNILSILHLSLLYSLYSFEYKWCNMGMELNSRLSIIENCWPYFLGFGLPLAVVTSLPESYIISGCLFSILFPVFIISANEVSPSKIKIFRLKLFAPVLSITSTIFNRSIGPSIKSSMSTVSKAQKMHK
;
A
#
# COMPACT_ATOMS: atom_id res chain seq x y z
N MET A 1 15.54 21.25 23.34
CA MET A 1 15.56 21.84 21.98
C MET A 1 16.25 20.90 20.98
N ASP A 2 17.33 20.23 21.36
CA ASP A 2 18.07 19.29 20.51
C ASP A 2 17.24 18.10 20.00
N ASP A 3 16.35 17.55 20.83
CA ASP A 3 15.47 16.44 20.43
C ASP A 3 14.42 16.85 19.39
N ILE A 4 13.85 18.05 19.50
CA ILE A 4 12.87 18.58 18.55
C ILE A 4 13.56 18.87 17.21
N PHE A 5 14.75 19.48 17.26
CA PHE A 5 15.54 19.73 16.07
C PHE A 5 15.94 18.41 15.38
N THR A 6 16.38 17.42 16.16
CA THR A 6 16.73 16.08 15.66
C THR A 6 15.52 15.37 15.07
N LEU A 7 14.36 15.45 15.73
CA LEU A 7 13.08 14.92 15.24
C LEU A 7 12.73 15.54 13.89
N SER A 8 12.66 16.87 13.82
CA SER A 8 12.33 17.62 12.60
C SER A 8 13.28 17.29 11.46
N ARG A 9 14.59 17.30 11.71
CA ARG A 9 15.62 16.93 10.72
C ARG A 9 15.44 15.50 10.21
N THR A 10 15.09 14.56 11.09
CA THR A 10 14.90 13.15 10.73
C THR A 10 13.63 12.95 9.89
N VAL A 11 12.54 13.63 10.24
CA VAL A 11 11.30 13.65 9.45
C VAL A 11 11.57 14.27 8.07
N CYS A 12 12.21 15.44 8.00
CA CYS A 12 12.55 16.09 6.73
C CYS A 12 13.46 15.22 5.84
N LYS A 13 14.42 14.51 6.45
CA LYS A 13 15.23 13.52 5.72
C LYS A 13 14.38 12.40 5.13
N GLY A 14 13.42 11.87 5.90
CA GLY A 14 12.46 10.87 5.42
C GLY A 14 11.66 11.38 4.22
N VAL A 15 11.10 12.60 4.32
CA VAL A 15 10.35 13.24 3.24
C VAL A 15 11.21 13.37 1.98
N MET A 16 12.43 13.91 2.10
CA MET A 16 13.34 14.06 0.96
C MET A 16 13.71 12.70 0.33
N ASP A 17 13.95 11.68 1.15
CA ASP A 17 14.27 10.34 0.69
C ASP A 17 13.10 9.68 -0.06
N SER A 18 11.85 10.02 0.27
CA SER A 18 10.66 9.50 -0.42
C SER A 18 10.57 9.91 -1.89
N PHE A 19 11.23 11.00 -2.29
CA PHE A 19 11.26 11.49 -3.68
C PHE A 19 12.42 10.91 -4.51
N LYS A 20 13.35 10.14 -3.93
CA LYS A 20 14.51 9.62 -4.67
C LYS A 20 14.16 8.72 -5.85
N GLY A 21 13.06 7.97 -5.78
CA GLY A 21 12.55 7.16 -6.86
C GLY A 21 12.19 7.98 -8.10
N VAL A 22 11.66 9.20 -7.90
CA VAL A 22 11.40 10.15 -9.00
C VAL A 22 12.72 10.53 -9.68
N THR A 23 13.72 10.90 -8.89
CA THR A 23 15.06 11.26 -9.40
C THR A 23 15.70 10.11 -10.18
N VAL A 24 15.60 8.86 -9.69
CA VAL A 24 16.11 7.68 -10.40
C VAL A 24 15.43 7.51 -11.76
N LEU A 25 14.10 7.60 -11.81
CA LEU A 25 13.35 7.48 -13.06
C LEU A 25 13.72 8.58 -14.07
N PHE A 26 13.87 9.83 -13.61
CA PHE A 26 14.30 10.93 -14.48
C PHE A 26 15.73 10.72 -15.03
N VAL A 27 16.67 10.31 -14.17
CA VAL A 27 18.07 10.06 -14.57
C VAL A 27 18.15 8.89 -15.56
N GLN A 28 17.40 7.81 -15.32
CA GLN A 28 17.32 6.66 -16.22
C GLN A 28 16.74 7.05 -17.58
N ASN A 29 15.63 7.79 -17.62
CA ASN A 29 15.04 8.28 -18.86
C ASN A 29 16.01 9.16 -19.67
N LYS A 30 16.75 10.06 -18.99
CA LYS A 30 17.74 10.92 -19.64
C LYS A 30 18.93 10.13 -20.19
N ARG A 31 19.40 9.09 -19.49
CA ARG A 31 20.46 8.20 -19.98
C ARG A 31 20.01 7.41 -21.21
N SER A 32 18.79 6.85 -21.18
CA SER A 32 18.20 6.12 -22.31
C SER A 32 18.17 6.96 -23.59
N LYS A 33 17.74 8.23 -23.50
CA LYS A 33 17.70 9.15 -24.65
C LYS A 33 19.07 9.56 -25.18
N LYS A 34 20.12 9.61 -24.33
CA LYS A 34 21.46 10.07 -24.73
C LYS A 34 22.31 9.00 -25.40
N VAL A 35 22.18 7.73 -25.00
CA VAL A 35 23.16 6.69 -25.38
C VAL A 35 22.86 6.07 -26.74
N GLY A 36 21.64 6.15 -27.27
CA GLY A 36 21.27 5.55 -28.57
C GLY A 36 21.51 4.03 -28.69
N ARG A 37 21.99 3.37 -27.62
CA ARG A 37 22.30 1.93 -27.49
C ARG A 37 22.02 1.45 -26.06
N PRO A 38 21.70 0.15 -25.87
CA PRO A 38 21.10 -0.36 -24.66
C PRO A 38 22.17 -0.79 -23.65
N VAL A 39 22.43 0.01 -22.61
CA VAL A 39 23.15 -0.49 -21.43
C VAL A 39 22.11 -0.61 -20.30
N ASN A 40 21.78 -1.84 -19.90
CA ASN A 40 20.74 -2.26 -18.94
C ASN A 40 19.25 -2.04 -19.35
N LEU A 41 19.00 -1.63 -20.60
CA LEU A 41 17.68 -1.26 -21.13
C LEU A 41 16.51 -2.24 -20.86
N PRO A 42 16.66 -3.58 -20.98
CA PRO A 42 15.49 -4.47 -20.86
C PRO A 42 14.85 -4.45 -19.48
N LYS A 43 15.66 -4.37 -18.42
CA LYS A 43 15.16 -4.35 -17.03
C LYS A 43 14.57 -2.97 -16.69
N ASP A 44 15.22 -1.90 -17.12
CA ASP A 44 14.73 -0.52 -16.95
C ASP A 44 13.41 -0.28 -17.70
N GLN A 45 13.31 -0.76 -18.94
CA GLN A 45 12.09 -0.70 -19.72
C GLN A 45 10.97 -1.52 -19.08
N LYS A 46 11.26 -2.72 -18.57
CA LYS A 46 10.26 -3.53 -17.86
C LYS A 46 9.76 -2.81 -16.61
N MET A 47 10.63 -2.21 -15.81
CA MET A 47 10.23 -1.44 -14.62
C MET A 47 9.33 -0.26 -15.01
N LEU A 48 9.76 0.56 -15.97
CA LEU A 48 8.97 1.71 -16.45
C LEU A 48 7.64 1.27 -17.05
N GLN A 49 7.62 0.17 -17.80
CA GLN A 49 6.41 -0.43 -18.35
C GLN A 49 5.43 -0.82 -17.23
N ARG A 50 5.90 -1.42 -16.13
CA ARG A 50 5.03 -1.74 -14.97
C ARG A 50 4.46 -0.48 -14.33
N ILE A 51 5.25 0.58 -14.20
CA ILE A 51 4.78 1.87 -13.68
C ILE A 51 3.69 2.44 -14.60
N ILE A 52 3.92 2.47 -15.91
CA ILE A 52 2.95 2.96 -16.89
C ILE A 52 1.68 2.12 -16.88
N GLN A 53 1.79 0.79 -16.78
CA GLN A 53 0.65 -0.11 -16.65
C GLN A 53 -0.18 0.21 -15.39
N CYS A 54 0.50 0.46 -14.27
CA CYS A 54 -0.15 0.84 -13.02
C CYS A 54 -0.86 2.20 -13.14
N CYS A 55 -0.21 3.21 -13.72
CA CYS A 55 -0.81 4.52 -13.96
C CYS A 55 -2.01 4.44 -14.92
N THR A 56 -1.89 3.65 -15.98
CA THR A 56 -2.95 3.47 -16.98
C THR A 56 -4.16 2.77 -16.38
N LEU A 57 -3.97 1.68 -15.63
CA LEU A 57 -5.08 0.96 -15.02
C LEU A 57 -5.78 1.81 -13.94
N ASN A 58 -5.02 2.37 -13.00
CA ASN A 58 -5.60 3.04 -11.83
C ASN A 58 -6.05 4.48 -12.12
N GLY A 59 -5.25 5.24 -12.87
CA GLY A 59 -5.58 6.62 -13.23
C GLY A 59 -6.43 6.68 -14.49
N GLY A 60 -5.93 6.08 -15.57
CA GLY A 60 -6.51 6.21 -16.90
C GLY A 60 -7.81 5.43 -17.11
N ILE A 61 -7.92 4.19 -16.64
CA ILE A 61 -9.13 3.38 -16.79
C ILE A 61 -10.04 3.62 -15.59
N PHE A 62 -9.52 3.36 -14.40
CA PHE A 62 -10.37 3.24 -13.23
C PHE A 62 -10.83 4.60 -12.69
N CYS A 63 -9.90 5.47 -12.27
CA CYS A 63 -10.24 6.80 -11.76
C CYS A 63 -10.97 7.64 -12.81
N LEU A 64 -10.53 7.61 -14.07
CA LEU A 64 -11.20 8.33 -15.16
C LEU A 64 -12.62 7.83 -15.39
N SER A 65 -12.89 6.52 -15.31
CA SER A 65 -14.26 6.00 -15.43
C SER A 65 -15.19 6.54 -14.36
N ILE A 66 -14.72 6.69 -13.11
CA ILE A 66 -15.49 7.28 -12.02
C ILE A 66 -15.77 8.76 -12.30
N VAL A 67 -14.76 9.51 -12.72
CA VAL A 67 -14.91 10.94 -13.04
C VAL A 67 -15.87 11.16 -14.20
N ILE A 68 -15.74 10.38 -15.28
CA ILE A 68 -16.67 10.44 -16.42
C ILE A 68 -18.09 10.08 -15.97
N PHE A 69 -18.25 9.05 -15.16
CA PHE A 69 -19.58 8.65 -14.69
C PHE A 69 -20.25 9.74 -13.84
N GLU A 70 -19.55 10.26 -12.83
CA GLU A 70 -20.11 11.23 -11.87
C GLU A 70 -20.31 12.63 -12.48
N TYR A 71 -19.37 13.10 -13.30
CA TYR A 71 -19.36 14.49 -13.77
C TYR A 71 -19.81 14.67 -15.22
N VAL A 72 -19.89 13.59 -16.01
CA VAL A 72 -20.32 13.68 -17.42
C VAL A 72 -21.61 12.89 -17.63
N ILE A 73 -21.62 11.59 -17.33
CA ILE A 73 -22.76 10.71 -17.64
C ILE A 73 -23.99 11.08 -16.81
N LEU A 74 -23.85 11.18 -15.48
CA LEU A 74 -24.98 11.52 -14.61
C LEU A 74 -25.58 12.91 -14.95
N PRO A 75 -24.82 14.01 -15.03
CA PRO A 75 -25.39 15.30 -15.38
C PRO A 75 -26.05 15.29 -16.77
N SER A 76 -25.41 14.67 -17.77
CA SER A 76 -25.95 14.60 -19.13
C SER A 76 -27.29 13.85 -19.19
N LEU A 77 -27.41 12.73 -18.47
CA LEU A 77 -28.67 12.00 -18.35
C LEU A 77 -29.75 12.85 -17.67
N GLY A 78 -29.39 13.59 -16.62
CA GLY A 78 -30.29 14.52 -15.95
C GLY A 78 -30.83 15.59 -16.90
N TYR A 79 -29.95 16.22 -17.70
CA TYR A 79 -30.35 17.18 -18.72
C TYR A 79 -31.26 16.57 -19.79
N ILE A 80 -30.94 15.37 -20.29
CA ILE A 80 -31.75 14.68 -21.29
C ILE A 80 -33.13 14.34 -20.74
N MET A 81 -33.23 13.87 -19.49
CA MET A 81 -34.50 13.56 -18.85
C MET A 81 -35.36 14.83 -18.66
N SER A 82 -34.77 15.93 -18.18
CA SER A 82 -35.48 17.19 -18.05
C SER A 82 -35.95 17.73 -19.40
N PHE A 83 -35.13 17.62 -20.44
CA PHE A 83 -35.52 18.04 -21.78
C PHE A 83 -36.67 17.19 -22.37
N THR A 84 -36.61 15.87 -22.18
CA THR A 84 -37.57 14.92 -22.77
C THR A 84 -38.92 14.94 -22.06
N PHE A 85 -38.91 15.03 -20.72
CA PHE A 85 -40.11 14.91 -19.89
C PHE A 85 -40.60 16.26 -19.31
N GLY A 86 -39.89 17.36 -19.60
CA GLY A 86 -40.24 18.70 -19.12
C GLY A 86 -40.07 18.84 -17.61
N ASN A 87 -41.13 19.29 -16.92
CA ASN A 87 -41.19 19.37 -15.45
C ASN A 87 -41.27 17.97 -14.83
N PHE A 88 -40.18 17.22 -14.95
CA PHE A 88 -40.03 15.91 -14.37
C PHE A 88 -39.88 16.02 -12.85
N ASN A 89 -40.49 15.07 -12.12
CA ASN A 89 -40.42 15.03 -10.67
C ASN A 89 -38.96 14.77 -10.22
N GLU A 90 -38.40 15.71 -9.44
CA GLU A 90 -37.03 15.61 -8.91
C GLU A 90 -36.78 14.30 -8.15
N ASN A 91 -37.81 13.77 -7.48
CA ASN A 91 -37.71 12.49 -6.78
C ASN A 91 -37.34 11.36 -7.74
N ILE A 92 -37.92 11.32 -8.94
CA ILE A 92 -37.64 10.26 -9.90
C ILE A 92 -36.20 10.36 -10.41
N TRP A 93 -35.67 11.58 -10.59
CA TRP A 93 -34.26 11.78 -10.92
C TRP A 93 -33.34 11.28 -9.79
N LEU A 94 -33.66 11.58 -8.53
CA LEU A 94 -32.88 11.10 -7.38
C LEU A 94 -32.85 9.57 -7.29
N TRP A 95 -33.99 8.91 -7.51
CA TRP A 95 -34.08 7.45 -7.57
C TRP A 95 -33.27 6.88 -8.74
N THR A 96 -33.37 7.50 -9.92
CA THR A 96 -32.63 7.08 -11.12
C THR A 96 -31.13 7.22 -10.91
N ARG A 97 -30.67 8.38 -10.44
CA ARG A 97 -29.27 8.64 -10.10
C ARG A 97 -28.75 7.63 -9.09
N SER A 98 -29.49 7.39 -8.01
CA SER A 98 -29.10 6.44 -6.98
C SER A 98 -28.96 5.04 -7.56
N LEU A 99 -29.97 4.53 -8.27
CA LEU A 99 -29.93 3.20 -8.88
C LEU A 99 -28.74 3.04 -9.84
N LEU A 100 -28.48 4.07 -10.66
CA LEU A 100 -27.37 4.06 -11.61
C LEU A 100 -26.01 4.05 -10.91
N SER A 101 -25.82 4.90 -9.89
CA SER A 101 -24.59 4.93 -9.08
C SER A 101 -24.34 3.62 -8.34
N TRP A 102 -25.38 3.01 -7.76
CA TRP A 102 -25.27 1.70 -7.10
C TRP A 102 -24.91 0.59 -8.10
N THR A 103 -25.54 0.59 -9.28
CA THR A 103 -25.29 -0.40 -10.32
C THR A 103 -23.86 -0.25 -10.88
N PHE A 104 -23.44 0.98 -11.18
CA PHE A 104 -22.07 1.27 -11.60
C PHE A 104 -21.05 0.89 -10.52
N GLY A 105 -21.35 1.21 -9.26
CA GLY A 105 -20.55 0.84 -8.10
C GLY A 105 -20.34 -0.67 -7.99
N ALA A 106 -21.44 -1.44 -8.08
CA ALA A 106 -21.42 -2.89 -7.87
C ALA A 106 -20.87 -3.68 -9.06
N VAL A 107 -21.22 -3.30 -10.29
CA VAL A 107 -20.89 -4.08 -11.50
C VAL A 107 -19.55 -3.65 -12.10
N TRP A 108 -19.15 -2.39 -11.95
CA TRP A 108 -17.94 -1.86 -12.57
C TRP A 108 -16.86 -1.52 -11.54
N VAL A 109 -17.18 -0.64 -10.59
CA VAL A 109 -16.16 -0.07 -9.68
C VAL A 109 -15.60 -1.13 -8.74
N LEU A 110 -16.46 -1.90 -8.05
CA LEU A 110 -16.04 -2.89 -7.07
C LEU A 110 -15.20 -4.03 -7.70
N PRO A 111 -15.62 -4.67 -8.81
CA PRO A 111 -14.80 -5.72 -9.44
C PRO A 111 -13.46 -5.20 -9.94
N ILE A 112 -13.43 -4.03 -10.61
CA ILE A 112 -12.18 -3.43 -11.10
C ILE A 112 -11.27 -3.05 -9.93
N PHE A 113 -11.81 -2.51 -8.84
CA PHE A 113 -11.03 -2.20 -7.64
C PHE A 113 -10.32 -3.45 -7.09
N LEU A 114 -11.06 -4.55 -6.92
CA LEU A 114 -10.53 -5.81 -6.38
C LEU A 114 -9.48 -6.43 -7.31
N LEU A 115 -9.76 -6.48 -8.61
CA LEU A 115 -8.80 -6.97 -9.61
C LEU A 115 -7.55 -6.11 -9.67
N SER A 116 -7.71 -4.78 -9.63
CA SER A 116 -6.60 -3.84 -9.63
C SER A 116 -5.68 -4.05 -8.43
N LYS A 117 -6.22 -4.32 -7.23
CA LYS A 117 -5.40 -4.63 -6.05
C LYS A 117 -4.48 -5.84 -6.25
N ILE A 118 -4.98 -6.90 -6.89
CA ILE A 118 -4.20 -8.12 -7.17
C ILE A 118 -3.15 -7.83 -8.25
N ILE A 119 -3.54 -7.17 -9.34
CA ILE A 119 -2.64 -6.89 -10.45
C ILE A 119 -1.52 -5.92 -10.01
N ASN A 120 -1.88 -4.89 -9.24
CA ASN A 120 -0.94 -3.92 -8.69
C ASN A 120 0.08 -4.61 -7.77
N SER A 121 -0.31 -5.54 -6.90
CA SER A 121 0.65 -6.22 -6.02
C SER A 121 1.71 -7.00 -6.81
N LEU A 122 1.31 -7.66 -7.91
CA LEU A 122 2.24 -8.34 -8.81
C LEU A 122 3.19 -7.36 -9.51
N TRP A 123 2.67 -6.23 -10.01
CA TRP A 123 3.50 -5.19 -10.64
C TRP A 123 4.45 -4.52 -9.65
N PHE A 124 3.99 -4.27 -8.42
CA PHE A 124 4.80 -3.71 -7.34
C PHE A 124 5.96 -4.64 -6.96
N GLN A 125 5.69 -5.95 -6.88
CA GLN A 125 6.75 -6.94 -6.66
C GLN A 125 7.77 -6.95 -7.80
N ASP A 126 7.31 -6.96 -9.06
CA ASP A 126 8.18 -6.87 -10.24
C ASP A 126 9.09 -5.61 -10.18
N ILE A 127 8.51 -4.45 -9.85
CA ILE A 127 9.25 -3.18 -9.72
C ILE A 127 10.30 -3.28 -8.61
N ALA A 128 9.91 -3.80 -7.44
CA ALA A 128 10.80 -3.97 -6.31
C ALA A 128 11.98 -4.90 -6.60
N ASP A 129 11.73 -6.03 -7.26
CA ASP A 129 12.76 -7.01 -7.59
C ASP A 129 13.77 -6.44 -8.58
N ILE A 130 13.30 -5.67 -9.57
CA ILE A 130 14.19 -5.00 -10.51
C ILE A 130 15.00 -3.92 -9.78
N ALA A 131 14.37 -3.07 -8.98
CA ALA A 131 15.05 -2.01 -8.23
C ALA A 131 16.09 -2.57 -7.24
N TYR A 132 15.75 -3.66 -6.54
CA TYR A 132 16.65 -4.35 -5.64
C TYR A 132 17.85 -4.93 -6.38
N LYS A 133 17.62 -5.66 -7.49
CA LYS A 133 18.68 -6.27 -8.30
C LYS A 133 19.67 -5.26 -8.84
N GLN A 134 19.19 -4.09 -9.24
CA GLN A 134 20.05 -3.00 -9.72
C GLN A 134 20.95 -2.42 -8.62
N LYS A 135 20.46 -2.41 -7.36
CA LYS A 135 21.16 -1.77 -6.25
C LYS A 135 22.05 -2.72 -5.45
N LYS A 136 21.61 -3.96 -5.24
CA LYS A 136 22.18 -4.91 -4.27
C LYS A 136 22.52 -6.28 -4.85
N GLY A 137 22.22 -6.54 -6.12
CA GLY A 137 22.37 -7.86 -6.72
C GLY A 137 21.21 -8.79 -6.37
N ASP A 138 21.43 -10.10 -6.43
CA ASP A 138 20.33 -11.05 -6.33
C ASP A 138 19.66 -11.07 -4.94
N PRO A 139 18.31 -11.20 -4.88
CA PRO A 139 17.58 -11.33 -3.63
C PRO A 139 18.08 -12.49 -2.80
N GLN A 140 18.16 -12.30 -1.48
CA GLN A 140 18.48 -13.39 -0.57
C GLN A 140 17.30 -14.34 -0.49
N GLN A 141 17.48 -15.58 -0.95
CA GLN A 141 16.47 -16.61 -0.81
C GLN A 141 16.35 -17.03 0.66
N LEU A 142 15.18 -16.83 1.25
CA LEU A 142 14.83 -17.50 2.50
C LEU A 142 14.78 -19.00 2.24
N THR A 143 15.57 -19.76 3.00
CA THR A 143 15.86 -21.19 2.78
C THR A 143 14.64 -22.10 2.93
N ARG A 144 13.50 -21.59 3.41
CA ARG A 144 12.26 -22.36 3.61
C ARG A 144 11.04 -21.58 3.13
N ILE A 145 10.40 -22.08 2.07
CA ILE A 145 9.16 -21.55 1.49
C ILE A 145 8.05 -21.43 2.55
N SER A 146 7.93 -22.40 3.46
CA SER A 146 6.93 -22.37 4.53
C SER A 146 7.07 -21.17 5.46
N LYS A 147 8.31 -20.75 5.74
CA LYS A 147 8.59 -19.57 6.56
C LYS A 147 8.20 -18.28 5.84
N VAL A 148 8.46 -18.21 4.54
CA VAL A 148 8.04 -17.08 3.68
C VAL A 148 6.53 -16.94 3.66
N ILE A 149 5.81 -18.04 3.43
CA ILE A 149 4.34 -18.03 3.38
C ILE A 149 3.74 -17.64 4.73
N ALA A 150 4.27 -18.17 5.83
CA ALA A 150 3.82 -17.84 7.18
C ALA A 150 4.02 -16.35 7.49
N ASP A 151 5.20 -15.82 7.16
CA ASP A 151 5.51 -14.41 7.36
C ASP A 151 4.65 -13.48 6.50
N PHE A 152 4.45 -13.83 5.22
CA PHE A 152 3.55 -13.10 4.32
C PHE A 152 2.10 -13.07 4.84
N SER A 153 1.60 -14.23 5.29
CA SER A 153 0.26 -14.35 5.86
C SER A 153 0.11 -13.51 7.13
N PHE A 154 1.12 -13.56 8.00
CA PHE A 154 1.14 -12.77 9.23
C PHE A 154 1.22 -11.26 8.92
N SER A 155 2.01 -10.86 7.92
CA SER A 155 2.10 -9.47 7.48
C SER A 155 0.78 -8.94 6.95
N ILE A 156 0.08 -9.70 6.11
CA ILE A 156 -1.25 -9.31 5.60
C ILE A 156 -2.21 -9.03 6.76
N VAL A 157 -2.28 -9.92 7.75
CA VAL A 157 -3.22 -9.75 8.88
C VAL A 157 -2.84 -8.56 9.74
N VAL A 158 -1.54 -8.37 10.05
CA VAL A 158 -1.06 -7.21 10.81
C VAL A 158 -1.40 -5.91 10.08
N GLN A 159 -1.12 -5.82 8.79
CA GLN A 159 -1.37 -4.63 7.99
C GLN A 159 -2.87 -4.33 7.86
N PHE A 160 -3.71 -5.35 7.67
CA PHE A 160 -5.16 -5.21 7.61
C PHE A 160 -5.73 -4.71 8.95
N LEU A 161 -5.33 -5.32 10.07
CA LEU A 161 -5.73 -4.86 11.41
C LEU A 161 -5.22 -3.45 11.71
N PHE A 162 -4.04 -3.09 11.20
CA PHE A 162 -3.50 -1.74 11.37
C PHE A 162 -4.28 -0.70 10.56
N LEU A 163 -4.78 -1.07 9.38
CA LEU A 163 -5.69 -0.21 8.61
C LEU A 163 -7.01 0.02 9.38
N ILE A 164 -7.57 -1.03 9.99
CA ILE A 164 -8.75 -0.90 10.87
C ILE A 164 -8.43 -0.01 12.07
N GLN A 165 -7.28 -0.19 12.73
CA GLN A 165 -6.83 0.67 13.82
C GLN A 165 -6.77 2.15 13.37
N SER A 166 -6.18 2.42 12.20
CA SER A 166 -6.12 3.78 11.64
C SER A 166 -7.50 4.37 11.37
N TYR A 167 -8.44 3.57 10.85
CA TYR A 167 -9.82 3.99 10.64
C TYR A 167 -10.51 4.33 11.97
N LEU A 168 -10.37 3.49 13.01
CA LEU A 168 -10.96 3.75 14.32
C LEU A 168 -10.40 5.03 14.97
N VAL A 169 -9.10 5.28 14.81
CA VAL A 169 -8.44 6.50 15.28
C VAL A 169 -8.97 7.75 14.56
N SER A 170 -9.42 7.62 13.31
CA SER A 170 -10.05 8.72 12.57
C SER A 170 -11.43 9.11 13.12
N MET A 171 -12.07 8.25 13.93
CA MET A 171 -13.37 8.50 14.56
C MET A 171 -13.28 9.28 15.89
N VAL A 172 -12.08 9.70 16.31
CA VAL A 172 -11.90 10.52 17.52
C VAL A 172 -12.63 11.87 17.36
N PRO A 173 -13.37 12.36 18.38
CA PRO A 173 -14.23 13.55 18.24
C PRO A 173 -13.52 14.85 17.83
N SER A 174 -12.24 14.99 18.17
CA SER A 174 -11.45 16.17 17.79
C SER A 174 -10.94 16.02 16.35
N THR A 175 -11.47 16.81 15.42
CA THR A 175 -11.12 16.79 13.99
C THR A 175 -9.63 17.01 13.74
N ILE A 176 -9.00 17.93 14.46
CA ILE A 176 -7.57 18.21 14.31
C ILE A 176 -6.76 17.01 14.78
N LEU A 177 -7.11 16.45 15.93
CA LEU A 177 -6.39 15.32 16.51
C LEU A 177 -6.59 14.04 15.68
N SER A 178 -7.80 13.77 15.21
CA SER A 178 -8.10 12.60 14.38
C SER A 178 -7.36 12.64 13.05
N ASN A 179 -7.29 13.81 12.40
CA ASN A 179 -6.53 14.00 11.17
C ASN A 179 -5.03 13.78 11.38
N ILE A 180 -4.44 14.38 12.41
CA ILE A 180 -3.02 14.22 12.73
C ILE A 180 -2.70 12.75 13.02
N LEU A 181 -3.51 12.09 13.86
CA LEU A 181 -3.29 10.69 14.21
C LEU A 181 -3.50 9.75 13.03
N SER A 182 -4.50 10.00 12.19
CA SER A 182 -4.76 9.22 10.97
C SER A 182 -3.60 9.33 9.98
N ILE A 183 -3.12 10.55 9.70
CA ILE A 183 -1.95 10.78 8.84
C ILE A 183 -0.70 10.11 9.43
N LEU A 184 -0.50 10.18 10.75
CA LEU A 184 0.63 9.52 11.42
C LEU A 184 0.59 8.00 11.21
N HIS A 185 -0.57 7.36 11.45
CA HIS A 185 -0.74 5.93 11.23
C HIS A 185 -0.49 5.56 9.77
N LEU A 186 -1.15 6.27 8.85
CA LEU A 186 -1.07 5.99 7.43
C LEU A 186 0.35 6.20 6.88
N SER A 187 1.08 7.20 7.37
CA SER A 187 2.47 7.44 7.00
C SER A 187 3.39 6.28 7.41
N LEU A 188 3.25 5.79 8.66
CA LEU A 188 4.03 4.64 9.12
C LEU A 188 3.65 3.35 8.38
N LEU A 189 2.37 3.17 8.07
CA LEU A 189 1.88 2.04 7.29
C LEU A 189 2.40 2.06 5.85
N TYR A 190 2.36 3.21 5.18
CA TYR A 190 2.88 3.36 3.82
C TYR A 190 4.40 3.22 3.74
N SER A 191 5.11 3.66 4.77
CA SER A 191 6.52 3.33 4.94
C SER A 191 6.75 1.83 5.08
N LEU A 192 5.98 1.14 5.92
CA LEU A 192 6.04 -0.32 6.03
C LEU A 192 5.81 -0.97 4.66
N TYR A 193 4.75 -0.60 3.95
CA TYR A 193 4.43 -1.14 2.63
C TYR A 193 5.59 -0.95 1.65
N SER A 194 6.18 0.25 1.60
CA SER A 194 7.24 0.58 0.64
C SER A 194 8.54 -0.17 0.94
N PHE A 195 8.96 -0.21 2.21
CA PHE A 195 10.19 -0.87 2.62
C PHE A 195 10.06 -2.39 2.73
N GLU A 196 8.85 -2.92 2.91
CA GLU A 196 8.62 -4.36 3.02
C GLU A 196 9.14 -5.10 1.79
N TYR A 197 8.90 -4.61 0.57
CA TYR A 197 9.42 -5.25 -0.64
C TYR A 197 10.95 -5.39 -0.62
N LYS A 198 11.65 -4.31 -0.20
CA LYS A 198 13.10 -4.31 -0.06
C LYS A 198 13.57 -5.28 1.02
N TRP A 199 12.90 -5.29 2.17
CA TRP A 199 13.28 -6.13 3.32
C TRP A 199 12.97 -7.60 3.10
N CYS A 200 11.90 -7.92 2.37
CA CYS A 200 11.61 -9.27 1.90
C CYS A 200 12.72 -9.78 0.96
N ASN A 201 13.23 -8.94 0.06
CA ASN A 201 14.38 -9.27 -0.78
C ASN A 201 15.70 -9.42 0.00
N MET A 202 15.76 -8.95 1.25
CA MET A 202 16.85 -9.21 2.22
C MET A 202 16.56 -10.40 3.15
N GLY A 203 15.45 -11.11 2.95
CA GLY A 203 15.05 -12.21 3.83
C GLY A 203 14.74 -11.80 5.27
N MET A 204 14.33 -10.56 5.51
CA MET A 204 14.01 -10.08 6.86
C MET A 204 12.60 -10.48 7.27
N GLU A 205 12.41 -10.94 8.51
CA GLU A 205 11.11 -11.27 9.08
C GLU A 205 10.29 -10.03 9.48
N LEU A 206 8.97 -10.16 9.56
CA LEU A 206 8.06 -9.06 9.88
C LEU A 206 8.38 -8.42 11.24
N ASN A 207 8.66 -9.23 12.27
CA ASN A 207 8.99 -8.72 13.61
C ASN A 207 10.21 -7.77 13.58
N SER A 208 11.22 -8.10 12.76
CA SER A 208 12.38 -7.24 12.57
C SER A 208 12.02 -5.96 11.81
N ARG A 209 11.19 -6.04 10.75
CA ARG A 209 10.71 -4.87 9.99
C ARG A 209 9.95 -3.89 10.88
N LEU A 210 8.99 -4.39 11.65
CA LEU A 210 8.20 -3.57 12.58
C LEU A 210 9.08 -2.95 13.67
N SER A 211 10.00 -3.74 14.26
CA SER A 211 10.95 -3.22 15.24
C SER A 211 11.79 -2.06 14.68
N ILE A 212 12.22 -2.14 13.43
CA ILE A 212 12.96 -1.04 12.78
C ILE A 212 12.09 0.21 12.66
N ILE A 213 10.84 0.07 12.22
CA ILE A 213 9.90 1.20 12.10
C ILE A 213 9.61 1.81 13.46
N GLU A 214 9.29 1.02 14.48
CA GLU A 214 8.96 1.53 15.82
C GLU A 214 10.14 2.25 16.49
N ASN A 215 11.38 1.78 16.24
CA ASN A 215 12.59 2.39 16.82
C ASN A 215 13.07 3.62 16.06
N CYS A 216 12.82 3.71 14.75
CA CYS A 216 13.25 4.82 13.89
C CYS A 216 12.05 5.56 13.29
N TRP A 217 10.92 5.60 14.03
CA TRP A 217 9.64 6.10 13.54
C TRP A 217 9.68 7.52 12.96
N PRO A 218 10.52 8.48 13.41
CA PRO A 218 10.51 9.81 12.80
C PRO A 218 10.89 9.79 11.32
N TYR A 219 11.84 8.92 10.96
CA TYR A 219 12.28 8.78 9.57
C TYR A 219 11.15 8.18 8.73
N PHE A 220 10.52 7.11 9.21
CA PHE A 220 9.43 6.44 8.49
C PHE A 220 8.14 7.26 8.48
N LEU A 221 7.89 8.07 9.49
CA LEU A 221 6.82 9.07 9.47
C LEU A 221 7.07 10.02 8.29
N GLY A 222 8.26 10.63 8.22
CA GLY A 222 8.62 11.52 7.12
C GLY A 222 8.58 10.84 5.75
N PHE A 223 9.06 9.60 5.62
CA PHE A 223 9.10 8.89 4.34
C PHE A 223 7.70 8.60 3.78
N GLY A 224 6.75 8.18 4.61
CA GLY A 224 5.39 7.88 4.16
C GLY A 224 4.47 9.10 4.09
N LEU A 225 4.84 10.21 4.73
CA LEU A 225 4.01 11.40 4.87
C LEU A 225 3.50 11.97 3.54
N PRO A 226 4.32 12.14 2.49
CA PRO A 226 3.81 12.72 1.24
C PRO A 226 2.72 11.85 0.61
N LEU A 227 2.88 10.51 0.64
CA LEU A 227 1.85 9.61 0.13
C LEU A 227 0.60 9.63 0.99
N ALA A 228 0.75 9.63 2.32
CA ALA A 228 -0.36 9.70 3.26
C ALA A 228 -1.21 10.95 3.02
N VAL A 229 -0.57 12.13 2.96
CA VAL A 229 -1.23 13.41 2.70
C VAL A 229 -1.95 13.40 1.36
N VAL A 230 -1.29 12.98 0.28
CA VAL A 230 -1.93 12.97 -1.05
C VAL A 230 -3.15 12.05 -1.08
N THR A 231 -3.08 10.88 -0.44
CA THR A 231 -4.21 9.94 -0.39
C THR A 231 -5.31 10.37 0.58
N SER A 232 -5.06 11.32 1.49
CA SER A 232 -6.09 11.87 2.39
C SER A 232 -6.82 13.08 1.80
N LEU A 233 -6.41 13.60 0.64
CA LEU A 233 -7.09 14.74 -0.01
C LEU A 233 -8.46 14.38 -0.58
N PRO A 234 -8.65 13.24 -1.28
CA PRO A 234 -9.96 12.87 -1.78
C PRO A 234 -10.87 12.38 -0.65
N GLU A 235 -12.16 12.74 -0.72
CA GLU A 235 -13.18 12.21 0.19
C GLU A 235 -13.52 10.73 -0.11
N SER A 236 -13.33 10.31 -1.36
CA SER A 236 -13.60 8.94 -1.79
C SER A 236 -12.39 8.03 -1.54
N TYR A 237 -12.57 7.03 -0.67
CA TYR A 237 -11.58 5.97 -0.43
C TYR A 237 -11.15 5.24 -1.71
N ILE A 238 -12.02 5.17 -2.71
CA ILE A 238 -11.74 4.54 -4.00
C ILE A 238 -10.75 5.39 -4.80
N ILE A 239 -10.98 6.71 -4.86
CA ILE A 239 -10.06 7.66 -5.51
C ILE A 239 -8.72 7.69 -4.75
N SER A 240 -8.75 7.71 -3.42
CA SER A 240 -7.55 7.59 -2.59
C SER A 240 -6.76 6.31 -2.90
N GLY A 241 -7.45 5.18 -3.11
CA GLY A 241 -6.83 3.92 -3.54
C GLY A 241 -6.21 3.98 -4.94
N CYS A 242 -6.82 4.74 -5.86
CA CYS A 242 -6.25 4.98 -7.19
C CYS A 242 -4.98 5.82 -7.09
N LEU A 243 -5.01 6.93 -6.34
CA LEU A 243 -3.84 7.79 -6.09
C LEU A 243 -2.70 7.00 -5.43
N PHE A 244 -3.03 6.19 -4.41
CA PHE A 244 -2.08 5.29 -3.79
C PHE A 244 -1.41 4.42 -4.86
N SER A 245 -2.20 3.73 -5.69
CA SER A 245 -1.67 2.79 -6.67
C SER A 245 -0.80 3.46 -7.73
N ILE A 246 -1.14 4.67 -8.16
CA ILE A 246 -0.36 5.46 -9.13
C ILE A 246 1.01 5.86 -8.56
N LEU A 247 1.04 6.30 -7.30
CA LEU A 247 2.24 6.89 -6.69
C LEU A 247 3.14 5.84 -6.02
N PHE A 248 2.55 4.77 -5.48
CA PHE A 248 3.26 3.77 -4.69
C PHE A 248 4.47 3.11 -5.38
N PRO A 249 4.45 2.81 -6.71
CA PRO A 249 5.65 2.37 -7.44
C PRO A 249 6.89 3.21 -7.20
N VAL A 250 6.73 4.53 -7.15
CA VAL A 250 7.84 5.47 -6.92
C VAL A 250 8.40 5.31 -5.51
N PHE A 251 7.53 5.11 -4.52
CA PHE A 251 7.95 4.90 -3.13
C PHE A 251 8.68 3.57 -2.94
N ILE A 252 8.31 2.50 -3.67
CA ILE A 252 9.05 1.23 -3.69
C ILE A 252 10.49 1.44 -4.20
N ILE A 253 10.65 2.21 -5.28
CA ILE A 253 11.97 2.53 -5.85
C ILE A 253 12.77 3.37 -4.84
N SER A 254 12.16 4.43 -4.29
CA SER A 254 12.76 5.26 -3.24
C SER A 254 13.27 4.43 -2.06
N ALA A 255 12.45 3.51 -1.55
CA ALA A 255 12.82 2.64 -0.44
C ALA A 255 14.05 1.78 -0.78
N ASN A 256 14.14 1.25 -2.00
CA ASN A 256 15.30 0.48 -2.48
C ASN A 256 16.59 1.31 -2.53
N GLU A 257 16.50 2.59 -2.90
CA GLU A 257 17.65 3.49 -3.04
C GLU A 257 18.24 4.01 -1.73
N VAL A 258 17.47 3.99 -0.64
CA VAL A 258 17.86 4.65 0.61
C VAL A 258 18.22 3.68 1.73
N SER A 259 19.01 4.18 2.68
CA SER A 259 19.23 3.50 3.96
C SER A 259 18.57 4.36 5.04
N PRO A 260 17.55 3.84 5.75
CA PRO A 260 16.86 4.59 6.79
C PRO A 260 17.79 5.18 7.83
N SER A 261 17.47 6.39 8.30
CA SER A 261 18.18 6.97 9.44
C SER A 261 18.03 6.08 10.67
N LYS A 262 19.14 5.79 11.34
CA LYS A 262 19.17 4.94 12.55
C LYS A 262 19.02 5.73 13.85
N ILE A 263 18.60 6.99 13.76
CA ILE A 263 18.37 7.85 14.93
C ILE A 263 17.17 7.30 15.71
N LYS A 264 17.41 7.00 16.98
CA LYS A 264 16.39 6.50 17.92
C LYS A 264 16.11 7.60 18.94
N ILE A 265 14.84 7.94 19.10
CA ILE A 265 14.39 8.91 20.13
C ILE A 265 13.74 8.11 21.26
N PHE A 266 12.49 7.70 21.06
CA PHE A 266 11.79 6.71 21.86
C PHE A 266 11.15 5.68 20.93
N ARG A 267 10.85 4.48 21.48
CA ARG A 267 10.18 3.43 20.71
C ARG A 267 8.68 3.69 20.67
N LEU A 268 8.15 3.95 19.47
CA LEU A 268 6.72 4.15 19.24
C LEU A 268 6.07 2.79 18.94
N LYS A 269 5.47 2.15 19.95
CA LYS A 269 4.86 0.81 19.84
C LYS A 269 3.46 0.81 19.17
N LEU A 270 3.34 1.48 18.03
CA LEU A 270 2.04 1.67 17.37
C LEU A 270 1.47 0.36 16.81
N PHE A 271 2.33 -0.61 16.49
CA PHE A 271 1.94 -1.91 15.96
C PHE A 271 1.66 -2.95 17.06
N ALA A 272 1.95 -2.65 18.33
CA ALA A 272 1.76 -3.60 19.42
C ALA A 272 0.31 -4.10 19.59
N PRO A 273 -0.73 -3.26 19.49
CA PRO A 273 -2.11 -3.73 19.59
C PRO A 273 -2.46 -4.76 18.51
N VAL A 274 -2.14 -4.45 17.25
CA VAL A 274 -2.42 -5.35 16.13
C VAL A 274 -1.57 -6.62 16.15
N LEU A 275 -0.34 -6.55 16.66
CA LEU A 275 0.50 -7.73 16.87
C LEU A 275 -0.07 -8.68 17.92
N SER A 276 -0.62 -8.13 19.01
CA SER A 276 -1.27 -8.92 20.05
C SER A 276 -2.50 -9.65 19.51
N ILE A 277 -3.35 -8.94 18.75
CA ILE A 277 -4.54 -9.51 18.12
C ILE A 277 -4.14 -10.58 17.10
N THR A 278 -3.19 -10.27 16.21
CA THR A 278 -2.72 -11.22 15.18
C THR A 278 -2.16 -12.49 15.82
N SER A 279 -1.31 -12.35 16.83
CA SER A 279 -0.74 -13.50 17.54
C SER A 279 -1.83 -14.36 18.18
N THR A 280 -2.88 -13.73 18.72
CA THR A 280 -4.03 -14.43 19.29
C THR A 280 -4.83 -15.20 18.23
N ILE A 281 -5.06 -14.60 17.05
CA ILE A 281 -5.76 -15.24 15.92
C ILE A 281 -4.98 -16.48 15.46
N PHE A 282 -3.68 -16.34 15.19
CA PHE A 282 -2.86 -17.44 14.71
C PHE A 282 -2.69 -18.55 15.75
N ASN A 283 -2.49 -18.21 17.03
CA ASN A 283 -2.38 -19.21 18.10
C ASN A 283 -3.68 -19.99 18.31
N ARG A 284 -4.84 -19.33 18.18
CA ARG A 284 -6.16 -19.99 18.27
C ARG A 284 -6.49 -20.83 17.03
N SER A 285 -6.11 -20.39 15.83
CA SER A 285 -6.45 -21.07 14.59
C SER A 285 -5.52 -22.26 14.28
N ILE A 286 -4.21 -22.11 14.52
CA ILE A 286 -3.19 -23.11 14.11
C ILE A 286 -2.82 -24.03 15.28
N GLY A 287 -2.82 -23.53 16.52
CA GLY A 287 -2.41 -24.28 17.72
C GLY A 287 -3.17 -25.60 17.94
N PRO A 288 -4.51 -25.63 17.81
CA PRO A 288 -5.29 -26.86 17.95
C PRO A 288 -5.07 -27.87 16.81
N SER A 289 -4.85 -27.39 15.58
CA SER A 289 -4.67 -28.23 14.38
C SER A 289 -3.32 -28.96 14.35
N ILE A 290 -2.25 -28.30 14.82
CA ILE A 290 -0.94 -28.96 14.97
C ILE A 290 -1.01 -30.04 16.07
N LYS A 291 -1.66 -29.74 17.21
CA LYS A 291 -1.82 -30.72 18.30
C LYS A 291 -2.63 -31.94 17.88
N SER A 292 -3.70 -31.77 17.10
CA SER A 292 -4.48 -32.90 16.60
C SER A 292 -3.70 -33.74 15.58
N SER A 293 -2.98 -33.14 14.64
CA SER A 293 -2.16 -33.87 13.66
C SER A 293 -1.03 -34.68 14.31
N MET A 294 -0.33 -34.14 15.30
CA MET A 294 0.69 -34.88 16.07
C MET A 294 0.07 -36.03 16.89
N SER A 295 -1.15 -35.85 17.40
CA SER A 295 -1.87 -36.92 18.12
C SER A 295 -2.28 -38.08 17.19
N THR A 296 -2.66 -37.78 15.94
CA THR A 296 -3.02 -38.77 14.92
C THR A 296 -1.81 -39.55 14.43
N VAL A 297 -0.68 -38.87 14.19
CA VAL A 297 0.59 -39.53 13.82
C VAL A 297 1.09 -40.45 14.94
N SER A 298 1.02 -39.99 16.20
CA SER A 298 1.40 -40.81 17.36
C SER A 298 0.50 -42.04 17.55
N LYS A 299 -0.80 -41.92 17.25
CA LYS A 299 -1.73 -43.07 17.25
C LYS A 299 -1.47 -44.03 16.09
N ALA A 300 -1.19 -43.54 14.89
CA ALA A 300 -0.86 -44.38 13.73
C ALA A 300 0.43 -45.18 13.93
N GLN A 301 1.45 -44.58 14.55
CA GLN A 301 2.70 -45.27 14.89
C GLN A 301 2.54 -46.35 15.98
N LYS A 302 1.52 -46.25 16.83
CA LYS A 302 1.21 -47.28 17.85
C LYS A 302 0.40 -48.45 17.30
N MET A 303 -0.26 -48.32 16.14
CA MET A 303 -1.04 -49.41 15.52
C MET A 303 -0.18 -50.31 14.61
N HIS A 304 1.07 -49.93 14.33
CA HIS A 304 2.03 -50.70 13.52
C HIS A 304 3.12 -51.41 14.37
N LYS A 305 2.91 -51.51 15.68
CA LYS A 305 3.69 -52.33 16.61
C LYS A 305 2.80 -53.39 17.23
#